data_AF-A0A920EBM5-F1
#
_entry.id   AF-A0A920EBM5-F1
#
_cell.length_a   1.000
_cell.length_b   1.000
_cell.length_c   1.000
_cell.angle_alpha   90.00
_cell.angle_beta   90.00
_cell.angle_gamma   90.00
#
_symmetry.space_group_name_H-M   'P 1'
#
loop_
_entity.id
_entity.type
_entity.pdbx_description
1 polymer ?
#
loop_
_entity_poly.entity_id
_entity_poly.type
_entity_poly.pdbx_seq_one_letter_code
_entity_poly.pdbx_strand_id
1 'polypeptide(L)'
;MAPIFHVNGDDPEAVVHTSRIATEFRQAFGTDVVIDMFCYRRFGHNEGDEPAFTQPLMYKVIADHPSSRMIYGQRLIDEGIYDANGVQRL
;
A
#
# COMPACT_ATOMS: atom_id res chain seq x y z
N MET A 1 16.81 -9.88 -17.99
CA MET A 1 15.87 -8.76 -17.72
C MET A 1 15.07 -9.16 -16.50
N ALA A 2 15.07 -8.34 -15.44
CA ALA A 2 14.30 -8.62 -14.23
C ALA A 2 12.82 -8.25 -14.48
N PRO A 3 11.85 -9.09 -14.11
CA PRO A 3 10.45 -8.68 -14.12
C PRO A 3 10.19 -7.58 -13.09
N ILE A 4 9.30 -6.66 -13.44
CA ILE A 4 8.89 -5.54 -12.60
C ILE A 4 7.38 -5.62 -12.45
N PHE A 5 6.91 -5.74 -11.21
CA PHE A 5 5.50 -5.74 -10.87
C PHE A 5 5.12 -4.41 -10.24
N HIS A 6 4.19 -3.70 -10.86
CA HIS A 6 3.63 -2.46 -10.33
C HIS A 6 2.35 -2.80 -9.54
N VAL A 7 2.29 -2.40 -8.26
CA VAL A 7 1.15 -2.72 -7.39
C VAL A 7 0.76 -1.51 -6.54
N ASN A 8 -0.56 -1.33 -6.34
CA ASN A 8 -1.09 -0.28 -5.47
C ASN A 8 -1.00 -0.71 -4.00
N GLY A 9 -0.35 0.10 -3.16
CA GLY A 9 -0.22 -0.15 -1.72
C GLY A 9 -1.53 -0.08 -0.93
N ASP A 10 -2.57 0.55 -1.47
CA ASP A 10 -3.91 0.57 -0.86
C ASP A 10 -4.71 -0.72 -1.09
N ASP A 11 -4.19 -1.66 -1.89
CA ASP A 11 -4.74 -3.01 -2.05
C ASP A 11 -3.78 -4.04 -1.43
N PRO A 12 -3.92 -4.35 -0.13
CA PRO A 12 -3.02 -5.27 0.56
C PRO A 12 -3.10 -6.71 0.01
N GLU A 13 -4.24 -7.13 -0.55
CA GLU A 13 -4.36 -8.46 -1.14
C GLU A 13 -3.56 -8.57 -2.45
N ALA A 14 -3.66 -7.56 -3.30
CA ALA A 14 -2.84 -7.48 -4.52
C ALA A 14 -1.34 -7.42 -4.20
N VAL A 15 -0.95 -6.69 -3.13
CA VAL A 15 0.44 -6.65 -2.64
C VAL A 15 0.91 -8.04 -2.22
N VAL A 16 0.11 -8.79 -1.46
CA VAL A 16 0.44 -10.16 -1.04
C VAL A 16 0.54 -11.08 -2.24
N HIS A 17 -0.41 -11.01 -3.18
CA HIS A 17 -0.40 -11.82 -4.40
C HIS A 17 0.85 -11.56 -5.25
N THR A 18 1.17 -10.28 -5.48
CA THR A 18 2.36 -9.85 -6.22
C THR A 18 3.64 -10.32 -5.53
N SER A 19 3.69 -10.23 -4.20
CA SER A 19 4.84 -10.68 -3.40
C SER A 19 5.06 -12.20 -3.52
N ARG A 20 3.98 -12.99 -3.58
CA ARG A 20 4.06 -14.44 -3.79
C ARG A 20 4.61 -14.77 -5.18
N ILE A 21 4.07 -14.15 -6.23
CA ILE A 21 4.53 -14.35 -7.61
C ILE A 21 6.01 -13.97 -7.73
N ALA A 22 6.42 -12.82 -7.20
CA ALA A 22 7.81 -12.38 -7.25
C ALA A 22 8.75 -13.37 -6.53
N THR A 23 8.34 -13.87 -5.37
CA THR A 23 9.10 -14.87 -4.61
C THR A 23 9.22 -16.18 -5.39
N GLU A 24 8.12 -16.69 -5.94
CA GLU A 24 8.09 -17.90 -6.75
C GLU A 24 8.96 -17.76 -8.01
N PHE A 25 8.90 -16.62 -8.71
CA PHE A 25 9.75 -16.32 -9.86
C PHE A 25 11.24 -16.35 -9.47
N ARG A 26 11.60 -15.66 -8.39
CA ARG A 26 12.99 -15.65 -7.89
C ARG A 26 13.48 -17.06 -7.56
N GLN A 27 12.66 -17.90 -6.93
CA GLN A 27 13.03 -19.27 -6.59
C GLN A 27 13.13 -20.18 -7.81
N ALA A 28 12.22 -20.03 -8.78
CA ALA A 28 12.22 -20.85 -9.99
C ALA A 28 13.38 -20.53 -10.93
N PHE A 29 13.78 -19.27 -11.03
CA PHE A 29 14.73 -18.81 -12.06
C PHE A 29 16.06 -18.29 -11.50
N GLY A 30 16.17 -18.04 -10.20
CA GLY A 30 17.40 -17.56 -9.57
C GLY A 30 17.83 -16.16 -10.03
N THR A 31 16.89 -15.35 -10.52
CA THR A 31 17.16 -14.00 -11.03
C THR A 31 16.41 -12.94 -10.23
N ASP A 32 16.90 -11.70 -10.31
CA ASP A 32 16.30 -10.56 -9.63
C ASP A 32 14.87 -10.27 -10.14
N VAL A 33 14.05 -9.76 -9.23
CA VAL A 33 12.66 -9.32 -9.47
C VAL A 33 12.43 -8.03 -8.69
N VAL A 34 11.65 -7.12 -9.25
CA VAL A 34 11.31 -5.83 -8.62
C VAL A 34 9.81 -5.78 -8.37
N ILE A 35 9.44 -5.33 -7.17
CA ILE A 35 8.07 -4.91 -6.85
C ILE A 35 8.11 -3.39 -6.67
N ASP A 36 7.44 -2.68 -7.56
CA ASP A 36 7.20 -1.25 -7.48
C ASP A 36 5.85 -1.01 -6.81
N MET A 37 5.89 -0.73 -5.50
CA MET A 37 4.72 -0.51 -4.68
C MET A 37 4.38 0.98 -4.62
N PHE A 38 3.31 1.37 -5.31
CA PHE A 38 2.81 2.74 -5.30
C PHE A 38 2.14 3.03 -3.98
N CYS A 39 2.78 3.88 -3.19
CA CYS A 39 2.33 4.32 -1.87
C CYS A 39 2.42 5.84 -1.78
N TYR A 40 2.07 6.36 -0.61
CA TYR A 40 2.25 7.76 -0.26
C TYR A 40 2.96 7.89 1.09
N ARG A 41 3.53 9.05 1.36
CA ARG A 41 4.12 9.39 2.66
C ARG A 41 3.15 10.30 3.41
N ARG A 42 2.67 9.86 4.57
CA ARG A 42 1.65 10.59 5.34
C ARG A 42 2.18 11.91 5.92
N PHE A 43 3.44 11.93 6.34
CA PHE A 43 4.12 13.08 6.92
C PHE A 43 5.27 13.56 6.02
N GLY A 44 5.99 14.59 6.44
CA GLY A 44 7.21 15.06 5.79
C GLY A 44 8.30 13.99 5.67
N HIS A 45 9.49 14.37 5.19
CA HIS A 45 10.59 13.40 5.10
C HIS A 45 10.97 12.86 6.49
N ASN A 46 10.84 13.71 7.49
CA ASN A 46 10.70 13.36 8.90
C ASN A 46 9.41 14.01 9.47
N GLU A 47 9.08 13.70 10.71
CA GLU A 47 7.85 14.15 11.38
C GLU A 47 7.83 15.64 11.75
N GLY A 48 9.00 16.29 11.80
CA GLY A 48 9.14 17.73 12.02
C GLY A 48 9.15 18.56 10.74
N ASP A 49 9.26 17.91 9.58
CA ASP A 49 9.24 18.58 8.29
C ASP A 49 7.81 18.92 7.87
N GLU A 50 7.63 20.13 7.34
CA GLU A 50 6.39 20.57 6.71
C GLU A 50 6.47 20.38 5.18
N PRO A 51 5.88 19.30 4.63
CA PRO A 51 6.00 18.99 3.21
C PRO A 51 5.15 19.89 2.30
N ALA A 52 4.14 20.60 2.83
CA ALA A 52 3.31 21.48 2.03
C ALA A 52 4.09 22.66 1.42
N PHE A 53 5.26 23.00 1.95
CA PHE A 53 6.12 24.04 1.37
C PHE A 53 6.61 23.72 -0.04
N THR A 54 6.80 22.44 -0.35
CA THR A 54 7.36 22.01 -1.65
C THR A 54 6.44 21.08 -2.42
N GLN A 55 5.48 20.42 -1.75
CA GLN A 55 4.49 19.55 -2.38
C GLN A 55 3.03 19.82 -1.91
N PRO A 56 2.51 21.06 -2.01
CA PRO A 56 1.23 21.45 -1.42
C PRO A 56 0.03 20.68 -1.99
N LEU A 57 -0.03 20.49 -3.32
CA LEU A 57 -1.15 19.81 -3.96
C LEU A 57 -1.20 18.33 -3.61
N MET A 58 -0.04 17.67 -3.61
CA MET A 58 0.05 16.25 -3.25
C MET A 58 -0.36 16.03 -1.79
N TYR A 59 0.13 16.87 -0.85
CA TYR A 59 -0.23 16.70 0.56
C TYR A 59 -1.68 17.10 0.86
N LYS A 60 -2.28 17.98 0.06
CA LYS A 60 -3.73 18.20 0.11
C LYS A 60 -4.51 16.93 -0.22
N VAL A 61 -4.14 16.24 -1.30
CA VAL A 61 -4.78 14.96 -1.68
C VAL A 61 -4.53 13.89 -0.61
N ILE A 62 -3.28 13.76 -0.12
CA ILE A 62 -2.93 12.79 0.92
C ILE A 62 -3.70 13.04 2.22
N ALA A 63 -3.94 14.30 2.60
CA ALA A 63 -4.68 14.63 3.82
C ALA A 63 -6.12 14.10 3.78
N ASP A 64 -6.77 14.21 2.62
CA ASP A 64 -8.14 13.74 2.37
C ASP A 64 -8.21 12.23 2.07
N HIS A 65 -7.08 11.59 1.76
CA HIS A 65 -7.01 10.16 1.45
C HIS A 65 -7.10 9.30 2.73
N PRO A 66 -8.06 8.35 2.81
CA PRO A 66 -8.14 7.41 3.91
C PRO A 66 -6.88 6.53 3.98
N SER A 67 -6.47 6.12 5.18
CA SER A 67 -5.35 5.18 5.31
C SER A 67 -5.67 3.83 4.67
N SER A 68 -4.65 3.14 4.14
CA SER A 68 -4.80 1.80 3.54
C SER A 68 -5.49 0.82 4.49
N ARG A 69 -5.25 0.93 5.80
CA ARG A 69 -5.98 0.17 6.84
C ARG A 69 -7.48 0.45 6.85
N MET A 70 -7.87 1.72 6.75
CA MET A 70 -9.29 2.11 6.72
C MET A 70 -9.95 1.63 5.42
N ILE A 71 -9.28 1.78 4.28
CA ILE A 71 -9.78 1.33 2.97
C ILE A 71 -10.06 -0.18 3.02
N TYR A 72 -9.06 -0.96 3.45
CA TYR A 72 -9.20 -2.42 3.51
C TYR A 72 -10.20 -2.86 4.59
N GLY A 73 -10.19 -2.21 5.76
CA GLY A 73 -11.16 -2.49 6.82
C GLY A 73 -12.60 -2.26 6.38
N GLN A 74 -12.87 -1.16 5.67
CA GLN A 74 -14.20 -0.89 5.12
C GLN A 74 -14.61 -1.96 4.10
N ARG A 75 -13.71 -2.34 3.20
CA ARG A 75 -13.95 -3.41 2.24
C ARG A 75 -14.33 -4.72 2.92
N LEU A 76 -13.63 -5.12 3.99
CA LEU A 76 -13.94 -6.35 4.75
C LEU A 76 -15.30 -6.30 5.45
N ILE A 77 -15.76 -5.12 5.86
CA ILE A 77 -17.11 -4.91 6.42
C ILE A 77 -18.15 -5.04 5.31
N ASP A 78 -17.91 -4.41 4.16
CA ASP A 78 -18.82 -4.44 3.01
C ASP A 78 -18.96 -5.87 2.45
N GLU A 79 -17.90 -6.68 2.51
CA GLU A 79 -17.89 -8.10 2.15
C GLU A 79 -18.49 -9.01 3.24
N GLY A 80 -18.82 -8.47 4.42
CA GLY A 80 -19.38 -9.23 5.55
C GLY A 80 -18.40 -10.19 6.23
N ILE A 81 -17.10 -10.04 5.99
CA ILE A 81 -16.04 -10.86 6.60
C ILE A 81 -15.78 -10.41 8.04
N TYR A 82 -15.85 -9.11 8.28
CA TYR A 82 -15.69 -8.50 9.61
C TYR A 82 -16.87 -7.58 9.94
N ASP A 83 -17.12 -7.36 11.22
CA ASP A 83 -17.92 -6.23 11.70
C ASP A 83 -17.02 -5.05 12.09
N ALA A 84 -17.62 -3.89 12.40
CA ALA A 84 -16.88 -2.70 12.79
C ALA A 84 -15.96 -2.91 14.00
N ASN A 85 -16.38 -3.75 14.95
CA ASN A 85 -15.57 -4.09 16.14
C ASN A 85 -14.39 -4.99 15.77
N GLY A 86 -14.58 -5.91 14.83
CA GLY A 86 -13.56 -6.82 14.37
C GLY A 86 -12.45 -6.11 13.57
N VAL A 87 -12.80 -5.11 12.76
CA VAL A 87 -11.81 -4.26 12.06
C VAL A 87 -10.96 -3.42 13.02
N GLN A 88 -11.53 -2.98 14.16
CA GLN A 88 -10.76 -2.26 15.18
C GLN A 88 -9.65 -3.12 15.81
N ARG A 89 -9.77 -4.46 15.75
CA ARG A 89 -8.80 -5.40 16.31
C ARG A 89 -7.69 -5.83 15.35
N LEU A 90 -7.80 -5.46 14.06
CA LEU A 90 -6.70 -5.58 13.10
C LEU A 90 -5.57 -4.59 13.43
#